data_AF-A0A377UUV4-F1
#
_entry.id   AF-A0A377UUV4-F1
#
_cell.length_a   1.000
_cell.length_b   1.000
_cell.length_c   1.000
_cell.angle_alpha   90.00
_cell.angle_beta   90.00
_cell.angle_gamma   90.00
#
_symmetry.space_group_name_H-M   'P 1'
#
loop_
_entity.id
_entity.type
_entity.pdbx_description
1 polymer ?
#
loop_
_entity_poly.entity_id
_entity_poly.type
_entity_poly.pdbx_seq_one_letter_code
_entity_poly.pdbx_strand_id
1 'polypeptide(L)'
;MSPQKRMAVLVAFVLAWETLALDDALDVLDAMLAVIIRDARKIGQKKRLRSLKDLDKSALALASACSYLLKEETPDESIRAEVFSYIPRQKLAEIITLVREIARPSDDNFHEEMVEQYGRVRRFLPHLLNTVKFSSAPAGVTTLNACDYPQPGVQLTAAVF
;
A
#
# COMPACT_ATOMS: atom_id res chain seq x y z
N MET A 1 -8.11 -53.05 23.74
CA MET A 1 -7.23 -52.20 22.90
C MET A 1 -5.83 -52.26 23.48
N SER A 2 -4.80 -52.62 22.70
CA SER A 2 -3.43 -52.70 23.25
C SER A 2 -2.91 -51.31 23.65
N PRO A 3 -2.00 -51.20 24.64
CA PRO A 3 -1.41 -49.91 25.05
C PRO A 3 -0.79 -49.13 23.88
N GLN A 4 -0.15 -49.84 22.94
CA GLN A 4 0.40 -49.24 21.71
C GLN A 4 -0.68 -48.63 20.81
N LYS A 5 -1.83 -49.31 20.63
CA LYS A 5 -2.95 -48.76 19.85
C LYS A 5 -3.52 -47.50 20.53
N ARG A 6 -3.63 -47.49 21.86
CA ARG A 6 -4.10 -46.30 22.61
C ARG A 6 -3.16 -45.13 22.42
N MET A 7 -1.84 -45.36 22.51
CA MET A 7 -0.83 -44.34 22.27
C MET A 7 -0.89 -43.82 20.83
N ALA A 8 -0.98 -44.71 19.84
CA ALA A 8 -1.09 -44.31 18.44
C ALA A 8 -2.33 -43.44 18.17
N VAL A 9 -3.47 -43.77 18.77
CA VAL A 9 -4.69 -42.96 18.65
C VAL A 9 -4.55 -41.60 19.34
N LEU A 10 -3.91 -41.52 20.50
CA LEU A 10 -3.65 -40.24 21.18
C LEU A 10 -2.72 -39.34 20.36
N VAL A 11 -1.65 -39.91 19.78
CA VAL A 11 -0.74 -39.16 18.91
C VAL A 11 -1.46 -38.68 17.65
N ALA A 12 -2.23 -39.55 16.99
CA ALA A 12 -3.01 -39.16 15.82
C ALA A 12 -4.03 -38.06 16.14
N PHE A 13 -4.67 -38.14 17.31
CA PHE A 13 -5.60 -37.12 17.79
C PHE A 13 -4.90 -35.76 17.99
N VAL A 14 -3.74 -35.74 18.67
CA VAL A 14 -2.99 -34.51 18.90
C VAL A 14 -2.56 -33.88 17.57
N LEU A 15 -2.04 -34.66 16.63
CA LEU A 15 -1.61 -34.17 15.32
C LEU A 15 -2.78 -33.58 14.52
N ALA A 16 -3.95 -34.24 14.53
CA ALA A 16 -5.14 -33.74 13.85
C ALA A 16 -5.67 -32.44 14.46
N TRP A 17 -5.64 -32.32 15.79
CA TRP A 17 -6.04 -31.09 16.49
C TRP A 17 -5.03 -29.96 16.31
N GLU A 18 -3.73 -30.26 16.25
CA GLU A 18 -2.70 -29.29 15.93
C GLU A 18 -2.95 -28.69 14.54
N THR A 19 -3.21 -29.52 13.53
CA THR A 19 -3.53 -29.02 12.18
C THR A 19 -4.80 -28.16 12.16
N LEU A 20 -5.85 -28.57 12.87
CA LEU A 20 -7.10 -27.80 12.94
C LEU A 20 -6.90 -26.44 13.64
N ALA A 21 -6.16 -26.43 14.75
CA ALA A 21 -5.87 -25.19 15.47
C ALA A 21 -4.98 -24.22 14.66
N LEU A 22 -4.08 -24.75 13.83
CA LEU A 22 -3.29 -23.94 12.91
C LEU A 22 -4.17 -23.33 11.81
N ASP A 23 -5.10 -24.09 11.25
CA ASP A 23 -6.06 -23.58 10.26
C ASP A 23 -6.92 -22.45 10.86
N ASP A 24 -7.45 -22.64 12.07
CA ASP A 24 -8.21 -21.60 12.79
C ASP A 24 -7.37 -20.33 13.01
N ALA A 25 -6.08 -20.47 13.32
CA ALA A 25 -5.18 -19.33 13.50
C ALA A 25 -4.93 -18.58 12.18
N LEU A 26 -4.87 -19.29 11.05
CA LEU A 26 -4.73 -18.69 9.72
C LEU A 26 -6.01 -17.97 9.29
N ASP A 27 -7.19 -18.48 9.64
CA ASP A 27 -8.46 -17.80 9.38
C ASP A 27 -8.56 -16.47 10.14
N VAL A 28 -8.12 -16.46 11.41
CA VAL A 28 -8.04 -15.22 12.20
C VAL A 28 -7.04 -14.24 11.60
N LEU A 29 -5.88 -14.72 11.14
CA LEU A 29 -4.89 -13.90 10.45
C LEU A 29 -5.47 -13.26 9.18
N ASP A 30 -6.16 -14.04 8.34
CA ASP A 30 -6.77 -13.52 7.10
C ASP A 30 -7.82 -12.46 7.40
N ALA A 31 -8.69 -12.70 8.39
CA ALA A 31 -9.67 -11.72 8.85
C ALA A 31 -8.99 -10.42 9.32
N MET A 32 -7.89 -10.52 10.08
CA MET A 32 -7.12 -9.35 10.52
C MET A 32 -6.47 -8.60 9.35
N LEU A 33 -5.88 -9.31 8.39
CA LEU A 33 -5.30 -8.72 7.18
C LEU A 33 -6.37 -7.99 6.36
N ALA A 34 -7.54 -8.60 6.18
CA ALA A 34 -8.66 -7.99 5.49
C ALA A 34 -9.12 -6.67 6.16
N VAL A 35 -9.09 -6.59 7.49
CA VAL A 35 -9.38 -5.34 8.22
C VAL A 35 -8.29 -4.30 7.97
N ILE A 36 -7.00 -4.68 8.06
CA ILE A 36 -5.88 -3.76 7.81
C ILE A 36 -5.93 -3.20 6.39
N ILE A 37 -6.19 -4.03 5.38
CA ILE A 37 -6.30 -3.63 3.98
C ILE A 37 -7.49 -2.68 3.79
N ARG A 38 -8.63 -2.97 4.44
CA ARG A 38 -9.81 -2.11 4.38
C ARG A 38 -9.56 -0.74 5.01
N ASP A 39 -8.88 -0.71 6.15
CA ASP A 39 -8.47 0.53 6.82
C ASP A 39 -7.51 1.34 5.95
N ALA A 40 -6.51 0.68 5.34
CA ALA A 40 -5.57 1.29 4.38
C ALA A 40 -6.34 2.01 3.27
N ARG A 41 -7.28 1.30 2.64
CA ARG A 41 -8.12 1.83 1.55
C ARG A 41 -8.94 3.03 2.02
N LYS A 42 -9.54 2.96 3.22
CA LYS A 42 -10.32 4.08 3.79
C LYS A 42 -9.45 5.32 4.02
N ILE A 43 -8.24 5.14 4.53
CA ILE A 43 -7.29 6.24 4.76
C ILE A 43 -6.88 6.86 3.42
N GLY A 44 -6.53 6.05 2.43
CA GLY A 44 -6.19 6.51 1.07
C GLY A 44 -7.32 7.29 0.42
N GLN A 45 -8.53 6.75 0.44
CA GLN A 45 -9.72 7.44 -0.06
C GLN A 45 -9.94 8.80 0.62
N LYS A 46 -9.76 8.87 1.95
CA LYS A 46 -9.89 10.14 2.69
C LYS A 46 -8.81 11.15 2.30
N LYS A 47 -7.57 10.72 2.08
CA LYS A 47 -6.49 11.60 1.57
C LYS A 47 -6.81 12.10 0.18
N ARG A 48 -7.28 11.23 -0.72
CA ARG A 48 -7.69 11.58 -2.08
C ARG A 48 -8.87 12.55 -2.14
N LEU A 49 -9.86 12.38 -1.25
CA LEU A 49 -10.97 13.34 -1.12
C LEU A 49 -10.49 14.72 -0.66
N ARG A 50 -9.46 14.79 0.19
CA ARG A 50 -8.85 16.07 0.59
C ARG A 50 -8.09 16.70 -0.58
N SER A 51 -7.28 15.94 -1.30
CA SER A 51 -6.53 16.46 -2.45
C SER A 51 -7.44 16.92 -3.59
N LEU A 52 -8.60 16.30 -3.79
CA LEU A 52 -9.62 16.78 -4.73
C LEU A 52 -10.11 18.21 -4.42
N LYS A 53 -10.23 18.57 -3.14
CA LYS A 53 -10.59 19.94 -2.74
C LYS A 53 -9.49 20.94 -3.07
N ASP A 54 -8.23 20.54 -2.93
CA ASP A 54 -7.09 21.38 -3.28
C ASP A 54 -6.90 21.46 -4.80
N LEU A 55 -7.26 20.40 -5.53
CA LEU A 55 -7.35 20.38 -6.99
C LEU A 55 -8.40 21.37 -7.50
N ASP A 56 -9.60 21.40 -6.92
CA ASP A 56 -10.69 22.31 -7.33
C ASP A 56 -10.24 23.78 -7.28
N LYS A 57 -9.60 24.18 -6.16
CA LYS A 57 -9.00 25.52 -6.03
C LYS A 57 -7.95 25.80 -7.10
N SER A 58 -7.10 24.82 -7.37
CA SER A 58 -6.00 24.93 -8.34
C SER A 58 -6.52 25.01 -9.78
N ALA A 59 -7.55 24.23 -10.10
CA ALA A 59 -8.23 24.23 -11.38
C ALA A 59 -8.93 25.56 -11.63
N LEU A 60 -9.64 26.12 -10.65
CA LEU A 60 -10.26 27.44 -10.76
C LEU A 60 -9.23 28.56 -10.97
N ALA A 61 -8.07 28.50 -10.28
CA ALA A 61 -6.98 29.45 -10.46
C ALA A 61 -6.31 29.33 -11.84
N LEU A 62 -6.17 28.12 -12.38
CA LEU A 62 -5.69 27.91 -13.75
C LEU A 62 -6.71 28.36 -14.78
N ALA A 63 -8.00 28.09 -14.57
CA ALA A 63 -9.07 28.54 -15.46
C ALA A 63 -9.16 30.07 -15.51
N SER A 64 -9.00 30.76 -14.37
CA SER A 64 -8.93 32.22 -14.35
C SER A 64 -7.68 32.74 -15.05
N ALA A 65 -6.50 32.12 -14.85
CA ALA A 65 -5.30 32.48 -15.60
C ALA A 65 -5.49 32.30 -17.13
N CYS A 66 -6.14 31.21 -17.53
CA CYS A 66 -6.43 30.91 -18.94
C CYS A 66 -7.49 31.83 -19.55
N SER A 67 -8.40 32.39 -18.76
CA SER A 67 -9.39 33.34 -19.29
C SER A 67 -8.75 34.67 -19.71
N TYR A 68 -7.65 35.10 -19.07
CA TYR A 68 -6.88 36.26 -19.52
C TYR A 68 -6.19 36.02 -20.87
N LEU A 69 -5.81 34.78 -21.18
CA LEU A 69 -5.25 34.42 -22.49
C LEU A 69 -6.28 34.48 -23.62
N LEU A 70 -7.58 34.41 -23.29
CA LEU A 70 -8.68 34.44 -24.27
C LEU A 70 -9.29 35.82 -24.46
N LYS A 71 -8.83 36.85 -23.73
CA LYS A 71 -9.31 38.23 -23.90
C LYS A 71 -8.65 38.87 -25.13
N GLU A 72 -9.45 39.17 -26.14
CA GLU A 72 -8.98 39.81 -27.39
C GLU A 72 -8.60 41.30 -27.22
N GLU A 73 -8.93 41.93 -26.09
CA GLU A 73 -8.70 43.36 -25.84
C GLU A 73 -7.26 43.68 -25.37
N THR A 74 -6.47 42.68 -25.00
CA THR A 74 -5.12 42.87 -24.45
C THR A 74 -4.05 42.53 -25.49
N PRO A 75 -3.08 43.44 -25.77
CA PRO A 75 -2.00 43.13 -26.68
C PRO A 75 -1.16 41.95 -26.15
N ASP A 76 -0.82 41.01 -27.03
CA ASP A 76 -0.14 39.74 -26.71
C ASP A 76 1.12 39.90 -25.85
N GLU A 77 1.86 40.99 -26.01
CA GLU A 77 3.09 41.30 -25.25
C GLU A 77 2.82 41.59 -23.76
N SER A 78 1.60 42.03 -23.41
CA SER A 78 1.21 42.45 -22.05
C SER A 78 0.47 41.37 -21.27
N ILE A 79 -0.07 40.34 -21.93
CA ILE A 79 -0.89 39.27 -21.30
C ILE A 79 -0.13 38.59 -20.17
N ARG A 80 1.17 38.30 -20.36
CA ARG A 80 1.99 37.64 -19.34
C ARG A 80 2.18 38.52 -18.10
N ALA A 81 2.36 39.83 -18.28
CA ALA A 81 2.49 40.77 -17.18
C ALA A 81 1.17 40.92 -16.41
N GLU A 82 0.04 40.93 -17.13
CA GLU A 82 -1.29 41.01 -16.54
C GLU A 82 -1.65 39.74 -15.75
N VAL A 83 -1.38 38.55 -16.30
CA VAL A 83 -1.56 37.28 -15.58
C VAL A 83 -0.70 37.24 -14.32
N PHE A 84 0.56 37.69 -14.39
CA PHE A 84 1.44 37.74 -13.21
C PHE A 84 1.07 38.81 -12.19
N SER A 85 0.35 39.86 -12.59
CA SER A 85 -0.21 40.84 -11.66
C SER A 85 -1.29 40.21 -10.76
N TYR A 86 -2.08 39.28 -11.31
CA TYR A 86 -3.16 38.59 -10.60
C TYR A 86 -2.69 37.32 -9.87
N ILE A 87 -1.80 36.56 -10.49
CA ILE A 87 -1.23 35.32 -9.93
C ILE A 87 0.30 35.38 -10.06
N PRO A 88 1.03 35.58 -8.95
CA PRO A 88 2.48 35.61 -8.96
C PRO A 88 3.08 34.36 -9.62
N ARG A 89 4.20 34.52 -10.32
CA ARG A 89 4.87 33.42 -11.04
C ARG A 89 5.17 32.21 -10.14
N GLN A 90 5.66 32.43 -8.91
CA GLN A 90 5.88 31.35 -7.94
C GLN A 90 4.60 30.58 -7.64
N LYS A 91 3.50 31.29 -7.38
CA LYS A 91 2.21 30.69 -7.06
C LYS A 91 1.66 29.88 -8.23
N LEU A 92 1.83 30.36 -9.46
CA LEU A 92 1.44 29.61 -10.67
C LEU A 92 2.26 28.33 -10.82
N ALA A 93 3.57 28.37 -10.54
CA ALA A 93 4.42 27.18 -10.57
C ALA A 93 4.04 26.15 -9.49
N GLU A 94 3.71 26.61 -8.27
CA GLU A 94 3.19 25.76 -7.19
C GLU A 94 1.87 25.08 -7.58
N ILE A 95 0.93 25.84 -8.16
CA ILE A 95 -0.35 25.34 -8.65
C ILE A 95 -0.14 24.27 -9.72
N ILE A 96 0.73 24.50 -10.70
CA ILE A 96 1.03 23.53 -11.76
C ILE A 96 1.64 22.25 -11.16
N THR A 97 2.54 22.39 -10.19
CA THR A 97 3.17 21.25 -9.50
C THR A 97 2.13 20.43 -8.75
N LEU A 98 1.28 21.10 -7.97
CA LEU A 98 0.20 20.47 -7.21
C LEU A 98 -0.81 19.75 -8.12
N VAL A 99 -1.18 20.35 -9.26
CA VAL A 99 -2.07 19.70 -10.23
C VAL A 99 -1.42 18.46 -10.83
N ARG A 100 -0.12 18.49 -11.15
CA ARG A 100 0.62 17.31 -11.66
C ARG A 100 0.71 16.19 -10.63
N GLU A 101 0.90 16.53 -9.35
CA GLU A 101 0.92 15.55 -8.26
C GLU A 101 -0.46 14.91 -8.05
N ILE A 102 -1.54 15.69 -8.09
CA ILE A 102 -2.90 15.21 -7.81
C ILE A 102 -3.51 14.48 -9.02
N ALA A 103 -3.25 14.95 -10.24
CA ALA A 103 -3.81 14.40 -11.48
C ALA A 103 -3.13 13.09 -11.94
N ARG A 104 -2.40 12.39 -11.05
CA ARG A 104 -1.75 11.10 -11.33
C ARG A 104 -2.75 10.17 -12.08
N PRO A 105 -2.36 9.59 -13.23
CA PRO A 105 -3.23 8.73 -14.01
C PRO A 105 -3.86 7.64 -13.14
N SER A 106 -5.15 7.37 -13.37
CA SER A 106 -6.00 6.49 -12.57
C SER A 106 -5.53 5.04 -12.46
N ASP A 107 -4.50 4.65 -13.21
CA ASP A 107 -4.28 3.24 -13.50
C ASP A 107 -3.50 2.48 -12.44
N ASP A 108 -2.81 3.11 -11.47
CA ASP A 108 -2.20 2.25 -10.47
C ASP A 108 -1.75 2.90 -9.15
N ASN A 109 -1.71 2.02 -8.15
CA ASN A 109 -0.92 2.09 -6.92
C ASN A 109 -1.63 2.56 -5.64
N PHE A 110 -2.52 1.71 -5.12
CA PHE A 110 -2.79 1.61 -3.66
C PHE A 110 -1.54 1.19 -2.84
N HIS A 111 -0.39 1.04 -3.49
CA HIS A 111 0.85 0.57 -2.89
C HIS A 111 1.35 1.51 -1.79
N GLU A 112 1.22 2.83 -1.98
CA GLU A 112 1.64 3.79 -0.96
C GLU A 112 0.81 3.64 0.32
N GLU A 113 -0.52 3.48 0.20
CA GLU A 113 -1.38 3.26 1.36
C GLU A 113 -1.21 1.89 2.00
N MET A 114 -0.88 0.86 1.21
CA MET A 114 -0.51 -0.46 1.75
C MET A 114 0.82 -0.41 2.50
N VAL A 115 1.82 0.33 1.99
CA VAL A 115 3.13 0.51 2.64
C VAL A 115 2.97 1.23 3.98
N GLU A 116 2.10 2.25 4.08
CA GLU A 116 1.82 2.92 5.35
C GLU A 116 1.25 1.97 6.42
N GLN A 117 0.47 0.95 6.01
CA GLN A 117 -0.07 -0.05 6.92
C GLN A 117 0.88 -1.24 7.17
N TYR A 118 1.97 -1.38 6.40
CA TYR A 118 2.96 -2.45 6.58
C TYR A 118 3.56 -2.45 8.00
N GLY A 119 3.64 -1.27 8.65
CA GLY A 119 4.07 -1.17 10.04
C GLY A 119 3.21 -1.96 11.04
N ARG A 120 1.91 -2.15 10.76
CA ARG A 120 1.00 -2.98 11.59
C ARG A 120 1.29 -4.46 11.37
N VAL A 121 1.49 -4.86 10.11
CA VAL A 121 1.79 -6.25 9.72
C VAL A 121 3.14 -6.70 10.26
N ARG A 122 4.16 -5.85 10.15
CA ARG A 122 5.53 -6.12 10.60
C ARG A 122 5.64 -6.42 12.10
N ARG A 123 4.67 -6.00 12.93
CA ARG A 123 4.70 -6.25 14.39
C ARG A 123 4.44 -7.70 14.75
N PHE A 124 3.54 -8.37 14.04
CA PHE A 124 3.15 -9.75 14.35
C PHE A 124 3.72 -10.77 13.36
N LEU A 125 4.07 -10.35 12.14
CA LEU A 125 4.56 -11.24 11.09
C LEU A 125 5.81 -12.05 11.50
N PRO A 126 6.85 -11.46 12.15
CA PRO A 126 8.02 -12.25 12.57
C PRO A 126 7.66 -13.32 13.61
N HIS A 127 6.73 -13.02 14.52
CA HIS A 127 6.31 -13.98 15.53
C HIS A 127 5.51 -15.12 14.91
N LEU A 128 4.62 -14.80 13.97
CA LEU A 128 3.85 -15.78 13.20
C LEU A 128 4.77 -16.74 12.42
N LEU A 129 5.72 -16.20 11.65
CA LEU A 129 6.64 -17.00 10.82
C LEU A 129 7.54 -17.92 11.65
N ASN A 130 7.90 -17.53 12.88
CA ASN A 130 8.70 -18.36 13.78
C ASN A 130 7.89 -19.41 14.55
N THR A 131 6.57 -19.23 14.68
CA THR A 131 5.71 -20.09 15.52
C THR A 131 4.95 -21.11 14.69
N VAL A 132 4.49 -20.72 13.49
CA VAL A 132 3.70 -21.56 12.60
C VAL A 132 4.63 -22.26 11.60
N LYS A 133 4.56 -23.59 11.54
CA LYS A 133 5.22 -24.36 10.48
C LYS A 133 4.34 -24.37 9.25
N PHE A 134 4.69 -23.53 8.28
CA PHE A 134 3.99 -23.50 7.00
C PHE A 134 4.36 -24.74 6.16
N SER A 135 3.36 -25.27 5.45
CA SER A 135 3.53 -26.28 4.43
C SER A 135 2.79 -25.82 3.18
N SER A 136 3.32 -26.17 2.01
CA SER A 136 2.74 -25.75 0.73
C SER A 136 2.37 -26.94 -0.12
N ALA A 137 1.26 -26.83 -0.85
CA ALA A 137 1.04 -27.65 -2.04
C ALA A 137 2.13 -27.39 -3.10
N PRO A 138 2.30 -28.24 -4.14
CA PRO A 138 3.35 -28.09 -5.15
C PRO A 138 3.41 -26.70 -5.80
N ALA A 139 2.26 -26.04 -6.00
CA ALA A 139 2.18 -24.69 -6.56
C ALA A 139 2.69 -23.58 -5.63
N GLY A 140 2.78 -23.83 -4.31
CA GLY A 140 3.14 -22.85 -3.28
C GLY A 140 4.58 -22.97 -2.76
N VAL A 141 5.40 -23.86 -3.33
CA VAL A 141 6.78 -24.09 -2.88
C VAL A 141 7.61 -22.80 -2.99
N THR A 142 7.44 -22.04 -4.08
CA THR A 142 8.16 -20.77 -4.28
C THR A 142 7.82 -19.73 -3.21
N THR A 143 6.54 -19.64 -2.81
CA THR A 143 6.09 -18.71 -1.76
C THR A 143 6.55 -19.16 -0.37
N LEU A 144 6.57 -20.46 -0.11
CA LEU A 144 7.10 -21.01 1.15
C LEU A 144 8.59 -20.69 1.31
N ASN A 145 9.38 -20.89 0.26
CA ASN A 145 10.81 -20.56 0.26
C ASN A 145 11.06 -19.05 0.49
N ALA A 146 10.13 -18.18 0.07
CA ALA A 146 10.23 -16.75 0.31
C ALA A 146 9.96 -16.37 1.77
N CYS A 147 9.15 -17.15 2.49
CA CYS A 147 8.94 -16.99 3.93
C CYS A 147 10.20 -17.35 4.74
N ASP A 148 11.00 -18.28 4.24
CA ASP A 148 12.26 -18.72 4.86
C ASP A 148 13.46 -17.80 4.55
N TYR A 149 13.29 -16.84 3.64
CA TYR A 149 14.36 -15.90 3.28
C TYR A 149 14.63 -14.92 4.45
N PRO A 150 15.88 -14.77 4.92
CA PRO A 150 16.18 -14.07 6.16
C PRO A 150 15.90 -12.56 6.07
N GLN A 151 15.33 -12.03 7.16
CA GLN A 151 15.15 -10.59 7.42
C GLN A 151 16.50 -9.83 7.30
N PRO A 152 16.49 -8.58 6.84
CA PRO A 152 17.69 -7.82 6.51
C PRO A 152 18.56 -7.56 7.76
N GLY A 153 19.65 -8.33 7.85
CA GLY A 153 20.70 -8.20 8.86
C GLY A 153 21.98 -8.99 8.53
N VAL A 154 22.02 -9.72 7.42
CA VAL A 154 23.21 -10.46 6.98
C VAL A 154 23.83 -9.72 5.81
N GLN A 155 25.05 -9.24 6.01
CA GLN A 155 25.86 -8.58 5.00
C GLN A 155 26.02 -9.48 3.78
N LEU A 156 25.85 -8.88 2.60
CA LEU A 156 26.28 -9.44 1.32
C LEU A 156 27.78 -9.73 1.40
N THR A 157 28.14 -11.01 1.58
CA THR A 157 29.49 -11.50 1.27
C THR A 157 29.37 -12.72 0.36
N ALA A 158 29.68 -12.44 -0.91
CA ALA A 158 30.32 -13.30 -1.91
C ALA A 158 30.39 -14.81 -1.66
N ALA A 159 29.77 -15.57 -2.58
CA ALA A 159 30.34 -16.69 -3.33
C ALA A 159 29.30 -17.04 -4.41
N VAL A 160 29.51 -16.74 -5.71
CA VAL A 160 30.44 -17.38 -6.66
C VAL A 160 30.08 -18.86 -6.86
N PHE A 161 29.55 -19.12 -8.07
CA PHE A 161 29.04 -20.36 -8.68
C PHE A 161 27.62 -20.81 -8.31
#